data_AF-A0A955YS43-F1
#
_entry.id   AF-A0A955YS43-F1
#
_cell.length_a   1.000
_cell.length_b   1.000
_cell.length_c   1.000
_cell.angle_alpha   90.00
_cell.angle_beta   90.00
_cell.angle_gamma   90.00
#
_symmetry.space_group_name_H-M   'P 1'
#
loop_
_entity.id
_entity.type
_entity.pdbx_description
1 polymer ?
#
loop_
_entity_poly.entity_id
_entity_poly.type
_entity_poly.pdbx_seq_one_letter_code
_entity_poly.pdbx_strand_id
1 'polypeptide(L)'
;MAVSQGHTMIILPRPRDPGSAESPELAQGLLPGRITMRWIFASVIALHGLLHLLGFLKAFGWYEPTQLTVAIPKAWGFAWLAAAVAVVVTAGMIGTDSRGWWALGLGALVLSQAAILSAWPDAKFGSVVNALLLLGCLYGMFAVGPYGLAAEYQRAVSQRLPDTLAPEKVTEADLTDLPAPVQRFLRHSGVVGRPRVHNVRAVWRGRIRGTATDPWMEFTAEQHNFVREPTRLFFMNASRSGLPVDVYHVFSKRAATMQVRLLSVLPLVDAQGPELTRAETVTLFNDLCLLAPSELVDPSIRWEAIDEGQARGRYTVGANTISAVLSVDEEGNLLDFVSDDRLALSSNGKGFVQQRWSTPIREHQVIGSIRAMHHGEGWWHPSEGAYAYLEIELVDLKVNLTSSPGH
;
A
#
# COMPACT_ATOMS: atom_id res chain seq x y z
N MET A 1 34.50 -11.36 65.65
CA MET A 1 35.37 -11.60 64.48
C MET A 1 34.55 -11.26 63.26
N ALA A 2 34.84 -10.10 62.67
CA ALA A 2 34.09 -9.55 61.55
C ALA A 2 34.45 -10.29 60.26
N VAL A 3 33.46 -10.79 59.54
CA VAL A 3 33.61 -11.20 58.14
C VAL A 3 32.56 -10.46 57.33
N SER A 4 33.11 -9.55 56.52
CA SER A 4 32.51 -8.82 55.42
C SER A 4 31.78 -9.74 54.44
N GLN A 5 30.56 -9.41 54.05
CA GLN A 5 30.03 -9.74 52.73
C GLN A 5 29.36 -8.49 52.11
N GLY A 6 29.95 -8.05 51.01
CA GLY A 6 29.50 -6.91 50.21
C GLY A 6 28.18 -7.23 49.50
N HIS A 7 27.24 -6.29 49.60
CA HIS A 7 26.07 -6.26 48.76
C HIS A 7 26.45 -5.62 47.42
N THR A 8 26.65 -6.45 46.39
CA THR A 8 26.66 -6.00 45.00
C THR A 8 25.24 -5.62 44.61
N MET A 9 24.97 -4.32 44.53
CA MET A 9 23.71 -3.76 44.04
C MET A 9 23.64 -4.01 42.53
N ILE A 10 22.94 -5.07 42.10
CA ILE A 10 22.65 -5.33 40.70
C ILE A 10 21.60 -4.30 40.26
N ILE A 11 22.04 -3.26 39.56
CA ILE A 11 21.15 -2.32 38.86
C ILE A 11 20.56 -3.08 37.67
N LEU A 12 19.35 -3.60 37.83
CA LEU A 12 18.57 -4.15 36.72
C LEU A 12 18.20 -3.01 35.76
N PRO A 13 18.38 -3.17 34.44
CA PRO A 13 17.96 -2.16 33.47
C PRO A 13 16.43 -2.02 33.51
N ARG A 14 15.95 -0.77 33.54
CA ARG A 14 14.52 -0.44 33.47
C ARG A 14 13.91 -1.03 32.18
N PRO A 15 12.67 -1.52 32.21
CA PRO A 15 11.96 -1.92 31.00
C PRO A 15 11.85 -0.70 30.06
N ARG A 16 12.17 -0.91 28.77
CA ARG A 16 12.02 0.12 27.74
C ARG A 16 10.56 0.51 27.61
N ASP A 17 10.32 1.81 27.63
CA ASP A 17 9.05 2.45 27.35
C ASP A 17 8.54 2.04 25.94
N PRO A 18 7.30 1.55 25.77
CA PRO A 18 6.77 1.20 24.45
C PRO A 18 6.30 2.43 23.63
N GLY A 19 6.77 3.63 23.98
CA GLY A 19 6.28 4.90 23.45
C GLY A 19 7.18 5.61 22.43
N SER A 20 8.26 5.00 21.94
CA SER A 20 9.06 5.62 20.86
C SER A 20 8.50 5.19 19.50
N ALA A 21 7.92 6.15 18.80
CA ALA A 21 7.48 6.04 17.42
C ALA A 21 8.65 5.66 16.50
N GLU A 22 8.87 4.36 16.32
CA GLU A 22 9.49 3.86 15.10
C GLU A 22 8.45 3.98 13.98
N SER A 23 8.70 4.92 13.08
CA SER A 23 8.03 4.98 11.77
C SER A 23 8.07 3.59 11.12
N PRO A 24 6.95 3.04 10.63
CA PRO A 24 6.96 1.68 10.12
C PRO A 24 7.71 1.62 8.78
N GLU A 25 8.97 1.21 8.84
CA GLU A 25 9.81 0.80 7.69
C GLU A 25 9.23 -0.43 6.95
N LEU A 26 8.20 -1.08 7.50
CA LEU A 26 7.64 -2.33 6.97
C LEU A 26 6.69 -2.17 5.76
N ALA A 27 6.33 -0.95 5.36
CA ALA A 27 5.56 -0.70 4.12
C ALA A 27 6.46 -0.40 2.90
N GLN A 28 7.78 -0.35 3.07
CA GLN A 28 8.75 -0.03 2.02
C GLN A 28 9.75 -1.16 1.80
N GLY A 29 9.28 -2.41 1.77
CA GLY A 29 10.03 -3.49 1.15
C GLY A 29 10.22 -3.22 -0.34
N LEU A 30 11.09 -2.25 -0.68
CA LEU A 30 11.48 -1.97 -2.04
C LEU A 30 12.17 -3.23 -2.54
N LEU A 31 11.57 -3.85 -3.56
CA LEU A 31 12.17 -4.98 -4.26
C LEU A 31 13.64 -4.66 -4.56
N PRO A 32 14.60 -5.57 -4.35
CA PRO A 32 16.04 -5.30 -4.45
C PRO A 32 16.45 -4.52 -5.71
N GLY A 33 15.78 -4.76 -6.84
CA GLY A 33 16.00 -4.05 -8.10
C GLY A 33 15.69 -2.54 -8.06
N ARG A 34 14.76 -2.08 -7.22
CA ARG A 34 14.43 -0.64 -7.07
C ARG A 34 15.59 0.14 -6.44
N ILE A 35 16.27 -0.45 -5.46
CA ILE A 35 17.42 0.17 -4.80
C ILE A 35 18.58 0.35 -5.80
N THR A 36 18.91 -0.71 -6.54
CA THR A 36 19.97 -0.66 -7.55
C THR A 36 19.68 0.38 -8.63
N MET A 37 18.45 0.40 -9.19
CA MET A 37 18.07 1.37 -10.22
C MET A 37 18.12 2.81 -9.71
N ARG A 38 17.72 3.04 -8.45
CA ARG A 38 17.79 4.36 -7.80
C ARG A 38 19.22 4.89 -7.76
N TRP A 39 20.18 4.07 -7.36
CA TRP A 39 21.59 4.46 -7.32
C TRP A 39 22.20 4.66 -8.71
N ILE A 40 21.83 3.84 -9.70
CA ILE A 40 22.24 4.05 -11.09
C ILE A 40 21.74 5.41 -11.60
N PHE A 41 20.44 5.69 -11.41
CA PHE A 41 19.84 6.96 -11.80
C PHE A 41 20.52 8.14 -11.08
N ALA A 42 20.66 8.07 -9.75
CA ALA A 42 21.36 9.10 -8.97
C ALA A 42 22.79 9.35 -9.48
N SER A 43 23.54 8.30 -9.82
CA SER A 43 24.92 8.41 -10.30
C SER A 43 25.01 9.13 -11.65
N VAL A 44 24.10 8.83 -12.59
CA VAL A 44 24.01 9.54 -13.88
C VAL A 44 23.69 11.01 -13.67
N ILE A 45 22.74 11.34 -12.79
CA ILE A 45 22.39 12.72 -12.48
C ILE A 45 23.54 13.45 -11.77
N ALA A 46 24.23 12.80 -10.83
CA ALA A 46 25.39 13.37 -10.16
C ALA A 46 26.53 13.69 -11.13
N LEU A 47 26.87 12.76 -12.03
CA LEU A 47 27.88 12.98 -13.06
C LEU A 47 27.54 14.18 -13.94
N HIS A 48 26.28 14.30 -14.37
CA HIS A 48 25.80 15.45 -15.14
C HIS A 48 25.92 16.77 -14.36
N GLY A 49 25.56 16.76 -13.07
CA GLY A 49 25.79 17.90 -12.18
C GLY A 49 27.26 18.31 -12.08
N LEU A 50 28.17 17.33 -11.96
CA LEU A 50 29.61 17.59 -11.91
C LEU A 50 30.15 18.17 -13.23
N LEU A 51 29.62 17.75 -14.38
CA LEU A 51 30.02 18.30 -15.69
C LEU A 51 29.71 19.79 -15.82
N HIS A 52 28.67 20.30 -15.14
CA HIS A 52 28.38 21.75 -15.12
C HIS A 52 29.50 22.58 -14.45
N LEU A 53 30.34 21.98 -13.60
CA LEU A 53 31.49 22.69 -13.03
C LEU A 53 32.47 23.18 -14.10
N LEU A 54 32.57 22.49 -15.25
CA LEU A 54 33.45 22.89 -16.34
C LEU A 54 33.11 24.29 -16.89
N GLY A 55 31.81 24.62 -16.98
CA GLY A 55 31.37 25.93 -17.44
C GLY A 55 31.68 27.05 -16.45
N PHE A 56 31.59 26.77 -15.14
CA PHE A 56 32.03 27.70 -14.09
C PHE A 56 33.54 27.92 -14.16
N LEU A 57 34.34 26.86 -14.19
CA LEU A 57 35.81 26.97 -14.25
C LEU A 57 36.27 27.75 -15.49
N LYS A 58 35.62 27.52 -16.65
CA LYS A 58 35.89 28.25 -17.89
C LYS A 58 35.55 29.74 -17.76
N ALA A 59 34.39 30.08 -17.19
CA ALA A 59 33.95 31.47 -17.07
C ALA A 59 34.89 32.35 -16.23
N PHE A 60 35.63 31.74 -15.30
CA PHE A 60 36.62 32.43 -14.46
C PHE A 60 38.06 32.26 -14.92
N GLY A 61 38.30 31.54 -16.03
CA GLY A 61 39.64 31.31 -16.58
C GLY A 61 40.52 30.39 -15.71
N TRP A 62 39.90 29.57 -14.86
CA TRP A 62 40.63 28.63 -14.00
C TRP A 62 40.97 27.32 -14.74
N TYR A 63 40.22 27.00 -15.79
CA TYR A 63 40.44 25.85 -16.65
C TYR A 63 39.84 26.12 -18.04
N GLU A 64 40.52 25.69 -19.10
CA GLU A 64 40.03 25.79 -20.49
C GLU A 64 39.69 24.40 -21.03
N PRO A 65 38.48 23.88 -20.77
CA PRO A 65 38.06 22.58 -21.27
C PRO A 65 37.96 22.59 -22.80
N THR A 66 38.56 21.59 -23.45
CA THR A 66 38.49 21.41 -24.91
C THR A 66 37.07 21.14 -25.42
N GLN A 67 36.17 20.69 -24.54
CA GLN A 67 34.78 20.40 -24.85
C GLN A 67 33.88 21.64 -24.86
N LEU A 68 34.30 22.78 -24.29
CA LEU A 68 33.54 24.03 -24.32
C LEU A 68 34.33 25.08 -25.09
N THR A 69 33.98 25.26 -26.36
CA THR A 69 34.64 26.20 -27.28
C THR A 69 34.04 27.60 -27.19
N VAL A 70 32.75 27.72 -26.87
CA VAL A 70 32.03 28.98 -26.72
C VAL A 70 32.47 29.73 -25.46
N ALA A 71 32.67 31.04 -25.55
CA ALA A 71 33.00 31.88 -24.41
C ALA A 71 31.81 31.97 -23.43
N ILE A 72 32.06 31.75 -22.14
CA ILE A 72 31.04 31.83 -21.08
C ILE A 72 31.33 33.07 -20.24
N PRO A 73 30.45 34.10 -20.25
CA PRO A 73 30.62 35.28 -19.40
C PRO A 73 30.59 34.92 -17.91
N LYS A 74 31.31 35.67 -17.07
CA LYS A 74 31.36 35.45 -15.61
C LYS A 74 29.98 35.38 -14.94
N ALA A 75 29.03 36.20 -15.40
CA ALA A 75 27.65 36.17 -14.91
C ALA A 75 26.97 34.81 -15.13
N TRP A 76 27.18 34.20 -16.31
CA TRP A 76 26.70 32.85 -16.60
C TRP A 76 27.47 31.79 -15.83
N GLY A 77 28.76 31.99 -15.54
CA GLY A 77 29.53 31.08 -14.69
C GLY A 77 28.84 30.74 -13.37
N PHE A 78 28.24 31.72 -12.70
CA PHE A 78 27.46 31.46 -11.48
C PHE A 78 26.20 30.63 -11.71
N ALA A 79 25.53 30.76 -12.88
CA ALA A 79 24.40 29.91 -13.24
C ALA A 79 24.82 28.46 -13.48
N TRP A 80 25.99 28.23 -14.09
CA TRP A 80 26.59 26.90 -14.24
C TRP A 80 26.94 26.29 -12.87
N LEU A 81 27.50 27.06 -11.94
CA LEU A 81 27.77 26.60 -10.58
C LEU A 81 26.48 26.27 -9.81
N ALA A 82 25.46 27.12 -9.91
CA ALA A 82 24.17 26.89 -9.29
C ALA A 82 23.50 25.62 -9.83
N ALA A 83 23.55 25.41 -11.16
CA ALA A 83 23.09 24.17 -11.80
C ALA A 83 23.85 22.95 -11.26
N ALA A 84 25.19 23.01 -11.18
CA ALA A 84 26.01 21.92 -10.67
C ALA A 84 25.60 21.52 -9.25
N VAL A 85 25.52 22.50 -8.33
CA VAL A 85 25.13 22.27 -6.94
C VAL A 85 23.71 21.71 -6.87
N ALA A 86 22.74 22.33 -7.53
CA ALA A 86 21.34 21.90 -7.46
C ALA A 86 21.15 20.47 -8.01
N VAL A 87 21.81 20.11 -9.11
CA VAL A 87 21.74 18.77 -9.71
C VAL A 87 22.42 17.72 -8.84
N VAL A 88 23.60 18.02 -8.26
CA VAL A 88 24.29 17.09 -7.35
C VAL A 88 23.51 16.89 -6.05
N VAL A 89 22.96 17.95 -5.45
CA VAL A 89 22.10 17.81 -4.27
C VAL A 89 20.85 17.00 -4.60
N THR A 90 20.23 17.23 -5.76
CA THR A 90 19.10 16.40 -6.24
C THR A 90 19.49 14.93 -6.34
N ALA A 91 20.67 14.62 -6.91
CA ALA A 91 21.17 13.25 -6.99
C ALA A 91 21.39 12.62 -5.61
N GLY A 92 21.95 13.38 -4.65
CA GLY A 92 22.09 12.94 -3.26
C GLY A 92 20.73 12.62 -2.62
N MET A 93 19.75 13.50 -2.80
CA MET A 93 18.38 13.30 -2.29
C MET A 93 17.68 12.11 -2.93
N ILE A 94 17.92 11.83 -4.22
CA ILE A 94 17.45 10.61 -4.89
C ILE A 94 18.08 9.38 -4.22
N GLY A 95 19.40 9.38 -4.00
CA GLY A 95 20.11 8.26 -3.36
C GLY A 95 19.59 7.93 -1.96
N THR A 96 19.27 8.96 -1.17
CA THR A 96 18.75 8.85 0.20
C THR A 96 17.22 8.75 0.29
N ASP A 97 16.51 8.68 -0.83
CA ASP A 97 15.04 8.57 -0.90
C ASP A 97 14.26 9.72 -0.24
N SER A 98 14.83 10.93 -0.26
CA SER A 98 14.24 12.10 0.37
C SER A 98 13.00 12.57 -0.39
N ARG A 99 11.80 12.56 0.22
CA ARG A 99 10.51 12.84 -0.45
C ARG A 99 10.45 14.10 -1.33
N GLY A 100 11.21 15.14 -1.02
CA GLY A 100 11.23 16.43 -1.75
C GLY A 100 12.16 16.49 -2.97
N TRP A 101 12.87 15.40 -3.33
CA TRP A 101 13.89 15.42 -4.38
C TRP A 101 13.34 15.86 -5.74
N TRP A 102 12.10 15.47 -6.07
CA TRP A 102 11.48 15.80 -7.36
C TRP A 102 11.26 17.31 -7.51
N ALA A 103 10.90 18.00 -6.43
CA ALA A 103 10.66 19.45 -6.45
C ALA A 103 11.97 20.22 -6.63
N LEU A 104 13.02 19.84 -5.88
CA LEU A 104 14.35 20.39 -6.08
C LEU A 104 14.87 20.08 -7.48
N GLY A 105 14.65 18.86 -7.96
CA GLY A 105 15.07 18.41 -9.28
C GLY A 105 14.42 19.19 -10.43
N LEU A 106 13.14 19.57 -10.31
CA LEU A 106 12.50 20.47 -11.28
C LEU A 106 13.16 21.86 -11.29
N GLY A 107 13.51 22.41 -10.13
CA GLY A 107 14.28 23.65 -10.03
C GLY A 107 15.69 23.52 -10.62
N ALA A 108 16.38 22.42 -10.31
CA ALA A 108 17.70 22.08 -10.85
C ALA A 108 17.67 21.94 -12.38
N LEU A 109 16.59 21.39 -12.93
CA LEU A 109 16.39 21.25 -14.37
C LEU A 109 16.32 22.61 -15.08
N VAL A 110 15.61 23.59 -14.50
CA VAL A 110 15.55 24.95 -15.06
C VAL A 110 16.93 25.59 -15.08
N LEU A 111 17.69 25.50 -13.99
CA LEU A 111 19.05 26.05 -13.90
C LEU A 111 20.00 25.35 -14.89
N SER A 112 19.96 24.01 -14.91
CA SER A 112 20.75 23.17 -15.81
C SER A 112 20.45 23.48 -17.28
N GLN A 113 19.18 23.62 -17.65
CA GLN A 113 18.79 23.94 -19.02
C GLN A 113 19.22 25.35 -19.42
N ALA A 114 19.09 26.34 -18.52
CA ALA A 114 19.58 27.70 -18.77
C ALA A 114 21.10 27.72 -19.02
N ALA A 115 21.87 26.99 -18.21
CA ALA A 115 23.31 26.83 -18.41
C ALA A 115 23.64 26.20 -19.78
N ILE A 116 22.96 25.11 -20.15
CA ILE A 116 23.17 24.44 -21.46
C ILE A 116 22.83 25.38 -22.62
N LEU A 117 21.72 26.12 -22.56
CA LEU A 117 21.32 27.04 -23.61
C LEU A 117 22.34 28.18 -23.80
N SER A 118 23.02 28.61 -22.72
CA SER A 118 24.08 29.63 -22.80
C SER A 118 25.32 29.18 -23.59
N ALA A 119 25.55 27.87 -23.75
CA ALA A 119 26.64 27.30 -24.54
C ALA A 119 26.16 26.15 -25.46
N TRP A 120 25.01 26.35 -26.12
CA TRP A 120 24.28 25.29 -26.83
C TRP A 120 25.11 24.43 -27.80
N PRO A 121 25.97 24.99 -28.69
CA PRO A 121 26.72 24.19 -29.65
C PRO A 121 27.55 23.08 -29.00
N ASP A 122 28.12 23.38 -27.83
CA ASP A 122 28.99 22.48 -27.07
C ASP A 122 28.22 21.60 -26.07
N ALA A 123 27.18 22.17 -25.44
CA ALA A 123 26.52 21.56 -24.28
C ALA A 123 25.20 20.83 -24.58
N LYS A 124 24.68 20.88 -25.82
CA LYS A 124 23.33 20.38 -26.17
C LYS A 124 23.02 18.95 -25.70
N PHE A 125 24.01 18.06 -25.66
CA PHE A 125 23.82 16.67 -25.20
C PHE A 125 23.46 16.57 -23.71
N GLY A 126 23.80 17.58 -22.90
CA GLY A 126 23.32 17.69 -21.52
C GLY A 126 21.79 17.78 -21.43
N SER A 127 21.10 18.22 -22.50
CA SER A 127 19.64 18.25 -22.55
C SER A 127 19.03 16.84 -22.54
N VAL A 128 19.76 15.81 -23.01
CA VAL A 128 19.32 14.42 -22.92
C VAL A 128 19.26 13.96 -21.47
N VAL A 129 20.26 14.35 -20.66
CA VAL A 129 20.26 14.04 -19.23
C VAL A 129 19.19 14.87 -18.50
N ASN A 130 18.94 16.11 -18.91
CA ASN A 130 17.81 16.88 -18.38
C ASN A 130 16.45 16.24 -18.72
N ALA A 131 16.27 15.68 -19.91
CA ALA A 131 15.06 14.95 -20.26
C ALA A 131 14.88 13.69 -19.37
N LEU A 132 15.97 12.96 -19.11
CA LEU A 132 15.99 11.84 -18.17
C LEU A 132 15.65 12.30 -16.73
N LEU A 133 16.23 13.41 -16.27
CA LEU A 133 15.90 14.01 -14.97
C LEU A 133 14.43 14.42 -14.90
N LEU A 134 13.88 15.01 -15.96
CA LEU A 134 12.47 15.38 -16.04
C LEU A 134 11.56 14.17 -15.85
N LEU A 135 11.81 13.08 -16.58
CA LEU A 135 11.05 11.85 -16.44
C LEU A 135 11.13 11.30 -15.01
N GLY A 136 12.33 11.35 -14.40
CA GLY A 136 12.51 11.01 -12.99
C GLY A 136 11.68 11.91 -12.07
N CYS A 137 11.78 13.22 -12.20
CA CYS A 137 11.02 14.17 -11.37
C CYS A 137 9.51 13.97 -11.52
N LEU A 138 9.01 13.72 -12.73
CA LEU A 138 7.60 13.37 -12.96
C LEU A 138 7.25 12.07 -12.22
N TYR A 139 8.06 11.02 -12.37
CA TYR A 139 7.88 9.78 -11.60
C TYR A 139 7.84 10.05 -10.08
N GLY A 140 8.84 10.75 -9.52
CA GLY A 140 8.93 11.06 -8.09
C GLY A 140 7.75 11.89 -7.58
N MET A 141 7.28 12.86 -8.37
CA MET A 141 6.14 13.71 -8.03
C MET A 141 4.84 12.91 -7.80
N PHE A 142 4.66 11.80 -8.52
CA PHE A 142 3.52 10.89 -8.31
C PHE A 142 3.85 9.74 -7.35
N ALA A 143 5.04 9.14 -7.42
CA ALA A 143 5.40 7.98 -6.61
C ALA A 143 5.56 8.31 -5.11
N VAL A 144 6.16 9.47 -4.78
CA VAL A 144 6.43 9.90 -3.39
C VAL A 144 5.91 11.29 -3.07
N GLY A 145 5.54 12.06 -4.09
CA GLY A 145 4.93 13.38 -3.94
C GLY A 145 3.43 13.32 -3.63
N PRO A 146 2.78 14.49 -3.50
CA PRO A 146 1.40 14.58 -3.02
C PRO A 146 0.35 14.19 -4.07
N TYR A 147 0.73 13.94 -5.32
CA TYR A 147 -0.19 13.83 -6.44
C TYR A 147 -0.51 12.39 -6.88
N GLY A 148 0.20 11.38 -6.36
CA GLY A 148 -0.09 10.00 -6.71
C GLY A 148 -1.04 9.29 -5.75
N LEU A 149 -1.32 8.03 -6.11
CA LEU A 149 -2.29 7.17 -5.42
C LEU A 149 -1.89 6.88 -3.97
N ALA A 150 -0.59 6.74 -3.68
CA ALA A 150 -0.11 6.55 -2.31
C ALA A 150 -0.48 7.74 -1.41
N ALA A 151 -0.30 8.97 -1.90
CA ALA A 151 -0.65 10.17 -1.14
C ALA A 151 -2.17 10.33 -1.01
N GLU A 152 -2.93 9.97 -2.04
CA GLU A 152 -4.39 9.94 -1.99
C GLU A 152 -4.91 8.95 -0.94
N TYR A 153 -4.36 7.74 -0.91
CA TYR A 153 -4.63 6.72 0.10
C TYR A 153 -4.38 7.25 1.52
N GLN A 154 -3.19 7.79 1.77
CA GLN A 154 -2.83 8.30 3.10
C GLN A 154 -3.73 9.45 3.56
N ARG A 155 -4.09 10.37 2.66
CA ARG A 155 -5.08 11.41 2.96
C ARG A 155 -6.44 10.80 3.31
N ALA A 156 -6.93 9.86 2.49
CA ALA A 156 -8.22 9.22 2.68
C ALA A 156 -8.32 8.45 4.01
N VAL A 157 -7.21 7.82 4.45
CA VAL A 157 -7.08 7.18 5.77
C VAL A 157 -7.12 8.24 6.87
N SER A 158 -6.24 9.25 6.82
CA SER A 158 -6.12 10.27 7.87
C SER A 158 -7.43 11.02 8.14
N GLN A 159 -8.23 11.27 7.09
CA GLN A 159 -9.53 11.95 7.19
C GLN A 159 -10.63 11.10 7.84
N ARG A 160 -10.42 9.78 7.96
CA ARG A 160 -11.42 8.82 8.47
C ARG A 160 -11.06 8.24 9.84
N LEU A 161 -9.83 8.45 10.29
CA LEU A 161 -9.44 8.02 11.62
C LEU A 161 -10.20 8.83 12.68
N PRO A 162 -10.93 8.17 13.59
CA PRO A 162 -11.68 8.87 14.62
C PRO A 162 -10.74 9.33 15.76
N ASP A 163 -11.10 10.41 16.44
CA ASP A 163 -10.36 10.88 17.62
C ASP A 163 -10.63 9.98 18.84
N THR A 164 -11.83 9.42 18.93
CA THR A 164 -12.26 8.55 20.04
C THR A 164 -13.09 7.39 19.52
N LEU A 165 -13.05 6.28 20.26
CA LEU A 165 -13.78 5.07 19.92
C LEU A 165 -14.83 4.75 20.99
N ALA A 166 -15.97 4.24 20.56
CA ALA A 166 -17.01 3.80 21.48
C ALA A 166 -16.58 2.49 22.16
N PRO A 167 -16.78 2.36 23.49
CA PRO A 167 -16.35 1.18 24.25
C PRO A 167 -17.32 -0.01 24.15
N GLU A 168 -18.18 -0.04 23.12
CA GLU A 168 -19.17 -1.10 22.91
C GLU A 168 -18.45 -2.44 22.71
N LYS A 169 -18.88 -3.47 23.44
CA LYS A 169 -18.27 -4.80 23.42
C LYS A 169 -19.21 -5.78 22.75
N VAL A 170 -18.64 -6.80 22.12
CA VAL A 170 -19.39 -8.00 21.73
C VAL A 170 -19.67 -8.82 22.99
N THR A 171 -20.91 -9.25 23.17
CA THR A 171 -21.37 -10.04 24.32
C THR A 171 -21.94 -11.37 23.87
N GLU A 172 -22.09 -12.32 24.79
CA GLU A 172 -22.75 -13.60 24.49
C GLU A 172 -24.22 -13.42 24.07
N ALA A 173 -24.88 -12.34 24.52
CA ALA A 173 -26.25 -12.04 24.10
C ALA A 173 -26.33 -11.75 22.60
N ASP A 174 -25.33 -11.06 22.04
CA ASP A 174 -25.26 -10.71 20.61
C ASP A 174 -25.12 -11.95 19.70
N LEU A 175 -24.71 -13.09 20.25
CA LEU A 175 -24.54 -14.35 19.52
C LEU A 175 -25.82 -15.20 19.48
N THR A 176 -26.82 -14.90 20.31
CA THR A 176 -27.92 -15.82 20.62
C THR A 176 -28.74 -16.21 19.38
N ASP A 177 -28.97 -15.26 18.47
CA ASP A 177 -29.76 -15.47 17.26
C ASP A 177 -28.91 -15.90 16.04
N LEU A 178 -27.60 -16.05 16.20
CA LEU A 178 -26.70 -16.44 15.11
C LEU A 178 -26.68 -17.96 14.93
N PRO A 179 -26.47 -18.47 13.71
CA PRO A 179 -26.25 -19.90 13.48
C PRO A 179 -25.06 -20.44 14.26
N ALA A 180 -25.14 -21.71 14.67
CA ALA A 180 -24.09 -22.42 15.42
C ALA A 180 -22.66 -22.23 14.86
N PRO A 181 -22.38 -22.39 13.54
CA PRO A 181 -21.02 -22.19 13.02
C PRO A 181 -20.53 -20.74 13.19
N VAL A 182 -21.39 -19.74 13.05
CA VAL A 182 -21.03 -18.33 13.26
C VAL A 182 -20.74 -18.07 14.73
N GLN A 183 -21.56 -18.59 15.65
CA GLN A 183 -21.30 -18.49 17.08
C GLN A 183 -19.96 -19.13 17.46
N ARG A 184 -19.67 -20.34 16.95
CA ARG A 184 -18.38 -21.02 17.20
C ARG A 184 -17.21 -20.18 16.70
N PHE A 185 -17.31 -19.65 15.48
CA PHE A 185 -16.28 -18.79 14.92
C PHE A 185 -16.03 -17.52 15.75
N LEU A 186 -17.09 -16.83 16.21
CA LEU A 186 -16.94 -15.62 17.02
C LEU A 186 -16.33 -15.90 18.40
N ARG A 187 -16.69 -17.01 19.03
CA ARG A 187 -16.03 -17.43 20.29
C ARG A 187 -14.57 -17.80 20.04
N HIS A 188 -14.29 -18.58 19.02
CA HIS A 188 -12.94 -19.07 18.70
C HIS A 188 -11.98 -17.96 18.24
N SER A 189 -12.48 -16.97 17.50
CA SER A 189 -11.69 -15.79 17.09
C SER A 189 -11.29 -14.89 18.26
N GLY A 190 -11.92 -15.05 19.43
CA GLY A 190 -11.60 -14.33 20.66
C GLY A 190 -12.22 -12.94 20.77
N VAL A 191 -13.24 -12.63 19.96
CA VAL A 191 -13.88 -11.29 19.94
C VAL A 191 -14.93 -11.09 21.03
N VAL A 192 -15.51 -12.16 21.57
CA VAL A 192 -16.52 -12.06 22.64
C VAL A 192 -15.88 -11.48 23.92
N GLY A 193 -16.53 -10.47 24.51
CA GLY A 193 -16.04 -9.70 25.65
C GLY A 193 -15.05 -8.58 25.31
N ARG A 194 -14.68 -8.43 24.02
CA ARG A 194 -13.78 -7.38 23.53
C ARG A 194 -14.56 -6.22 22.91
N PRO A 195 -13.98 -5.00 22.84
CA PRO A 195 -14.56 -3.91 22.08
C PRO A 195 -14.79 -4.29 20.61
N ARG A 196 -15.90 -3.82 20.04
CA ARG A 196 -16.19 -3.92 18.61
C ARG A 196 -15.09 -3.27 17.77
N VAL A 197 -14.93 -3.74 16.55
CA VAL A 197 -13.95 -3.23 15.59
C VAL A 197 -14.60 -2.08 14.83
N HIS A 198 -14.07 -0.87 14.97
CA HIS A 198 -14.52 0.31 14.25
C HIS A 198 -13.73 0.54 12.96
N ASN A 199 -12.45 0.18 12.98
CA ASN A 199 -11.59 0.21 11.82
C ASN A 199 -10.45 -0.82 11.95
N VAL A 200 -9.86 -1.17 10.81
CA VAL A 200 -8.76 -2.13 10.69
C VAL A 200 -7.66 -1.51 9.85
N ARG A 201 -6.40 -1.77 10.19
CA ARG A 201 -5.24 -1.66 9.31
C ARG A 201 -4.61 -3.04 9.14
N ALA A 202 -4.53 -3.52 7.90
CA ALA A 202 -3.89 -4.79 7.55
C ALA A 202 -2.73 -4.55 6.58
N VAL A 203 -1.60 -5.22 6.80
CA VAL A 203 -0.45 -5.25 5.90
C VAL A 203 -0.33 -6.63 5.29
N TRP A 204 -0.23 -6.68 3.97
CA TRP A 204 -0.24 -7.90 3.19
C TRP A 204 1.05 -8.05 2.39
N ARG A 205 1.49 -9.30 2.25
CA ARG A 205 2.39 -9.74 1.19
C ARG A 205 1.67 -10.80 0.38
N GLY A 206 1.92 -10.88 -0.92
CA GLY A 206 1.29 -11.92 -1.71
C GLY A 206 1.73 -11.92 -3.16
N ARG A 207 0.99 -12.69 -3.96
CA ARG A 207 1.11 -12.73 -5.41
C ARG A 207 -0.26 -12.82 -6.07
N ILE A 208 -0.37 -12.23 -7.24
CA ILE A 208 -1.61 -12.17 -8.03
C ILE A 208 -1.35 -12.52 -9.50
N ARG A 209 -2.34 -13.08 -10.20
CA ARG A 209 -2.29 -13.34 -11.65
C ARG A 209 -3.67 -13.17 -12.28
N GLY A 210 -3.72 -12.92 -13.59
CA GLY A 210 -4.96 -12.67 -14.32
C GLY A 210 -5.73 -13.94 -14.69
N THR A 211 -5.01 -14.96 -15.15
CA THR A 211 -5.56 -16.26 -15.56
C THR A 211 -4.79 -17.42 -14.93
N ALA A 212 -5.28 -18.65 -15.10
CA ALA A 212 -4.65 -19.86 -14.57
C ALA A 212 -3.23 -20.12 -15.09
N THR A 213 -2.87 -19.57 -16.27
CA THR A 213 -1.55 -19.77 -16.91
C THR A 213 -0.68 -18.51 -16.91
N ASP A 214 -1.20 -17.37 -16.47
CA ASP A 214 -0.40 -16.15 -16.37
C ASP A 214 0.69 -16.29 -15.31
N PRO A 215 1.87 -15.67 -15.51
CA PRO A 215 2.90 -15.61 -14.49
C PRO A 215 2.39 -14.84 -13.26
N TRP A 216 2.82 -15.28 -12.08
CA TRP A 216 2.56 -14.60 -10.83
C TRP A 216 3.27 -13.25 -10.76
N MET A 217 2.56 -12.26 -10.24
CA MET A 217 3.08 -10.95 -9.91
C MET A 217 3.09 -10.77 -8.39
N GLU A 218 4.27 -10.63 -7.80
CA GLU A 218 4.41 -10.36 -6.37
C GLU A 218 3.98 -8.94 -6.02
N PHE A 219 3.43 -8.79 -4.81
CA PHE A 219 3.01 -7.50 -4.30
C PHE A 219 3.11 -7.41 -2.78
N THR A 220 3.11 -6.16 -2.31
CA THR A 220 2.81 -5.79 -0.91
C THR A 220 1.62 -4.84 -0.92
N ALA A 221 0.78 -4.89 0.11
CA ALA A 221 -0.35 -3.98 0.20
C ALA A 221 -0.61 -3.51 1.63
N GLU A 222 -1.18 -2.32 1.76
CA GLU A 222 -1.75 -1.82 3.00
C GLU A 222 -3.24 -1.56 2.79
N GLN A 223 -4.04 -2.04 3.74
CA GLN A 223 -5.49 -1.96 3.69
C GLN A 223 -6.01 -1.27 4.94
N HIS A 224 -6.97 -0.36 4.76
CA HIS A 224 -7.79 0.17 5.83
C HIS A 224 -9.27 -0.07 5.58
N ASN A 225 -9.95 -0.68 6.56
CA ASN A 225 -11.41 -0.83 6.54
C ASN A 225 -12.01 0.01 7.66
N PHE A 226 -13.13 0.69 7.38
CA PHE A 226 -13.92 1.45 8.33
C PHE A 226 -15.34 0.90 8.35
N VAL A 227 -15.88 0.68 9.55
CA VAL A 227 -17.11 -0.11 9.73
C VAL A 227 -18.36 0.77 9.79
N ARG A 228 -18.35 1.83 10.62
CA ARG A 228 -19.52 2.71 10.81
C ARG A 228 -20.03 3.32 9.50
N GLU A 229 -19.10 3.80 8.68
CA GLU A 229 -19.36 4.19 7.30
C GLU A 229 -18.57 3.23 6.40
N PRO A 230 -19.19 2.11 5.96
CA PRO A 230 -18.51 1.03 5.24
C PRO A 230 -17.61 1.56 4.13
N THR A 231 -16.31 1.51 4.38
CA THR A 231 -15.27 2.00 3.47
C THR A 231 -14.12 1.01 3.52
N ARG A 232 -13.59 0.65 2.34
CA ARG A 232 -12.37 -0.15 2.20
C ARG A 232 -11.41 0.61 1.31
N LEU A 233 -10.22 0.90 1.84
CA LEU A 233 -9.11 1.53 1.14
C LEU A 233 -8.01 0.49 1.03
N PHE A 234 -7.65 0.09 -0.18
CA PHE A 234 -6.62 -0.92 -0.40
C PHE A 234 -5.59 -0.38 -1.38
N PHE A 235 -4.38 -0.14 -0.89
CA PHE A 235 -3.26 0.32 -1.70
C PHE A 235 -2.22 -0.78 -1.83
N MET A 236 -1.87 -1.13 -3.06
CA MET A 236 -0.95 -2.21 -3.39
C MET A 236 0.20 -1.69 -4.24
N ASN A 237 1.41 -2.07 -3.85
CA ASN A 237 2.63 -1.93 -4.64
C ASN A 237 2.98 -3.30 -5.25
N ALA A 238 2.99 -3.36 -6.58
CA ALA A 238 3.38 -4.55 -7.34
C ALA A 238 4.49 -4.22 -8.35
N SER A 239 5.02 -5.24 -9.03
CA SER A 239 5.94 -5.01 -10.16
C SER A 239 5.62 -5.88 -11.36
N ARG A 240 5.58 -5.29 -12.55
CA ARG A 240 5.38 -6.01 -13.81
C ARG A 240 6.63 -5.84 -14.67
N SER A 241 7.31 -6.95 -14.96
CA SER A 241 8.56 -6.94 -15.74
C SER A 241 9.62 -5.97 -15.18
N GLY A 242 9.72 -5.87 -13.85
CA GLY A 242 10.64 -4.97 -13.16
C GLY A 242 10.18 -3.52 -13.03
N LEU A 243 9.04 -3.14 -13.62
CA LEU A 243 8.48 -1.79 -13.50
C LEU A 243 7.45 -1.71 -12.36
N PRO A 244 7.50 -0.67 -11.50
CA PRO A 244 6.51 -0.43 -10.46
C PRO A 244 5.09 -0.27 -11.01
N VAL A 245 4.13 -0.93 -10.34
CA VAL A 245 2.70 -0.79 -10.58
C VAL A 245 2.02 -0.46 -9.26
N ASP A 246 1.33 0.68 -9.23
CA ASP A 246 0.51 1.08 -8.09
C ASP A 246 -0.93 0.70 -8.36
N VAL A 247 -1.60 0.13 -7.37
CA VAL A 247 -3.01 -0.22 -7.45
C VAL A 247 -3.73 0.36 -6.24
N TYR A 248 -4.79 1.12 -6.48
CA TYR A 248 -5.60 1.70 -5.43
C TYR A 248 -7.06 1.35 -5.66
N HIS A 249 -7.63 0.57 -4.73
CA HIS A 249 -9.06 0.25 -4.70
C HIS A 249 -9.71 1.04 -3.57
N VAL A 250 -10.81 1.68 -3.90
CA VAL A 250 -11.65 2.39 -2.93
C VAL A 250 -13.04 1.82 -3.03
N PHE A 251 -13.57 1.34 -1.92
CA PHE A 251 -14.98 1.08 -1.75
C PHE A 251 -15.56 2.08 -0.76
N SER A 252 -16.76 2.54 -1.05
CA SER A 252 -17.64 3.25 -0.13
C SER A 252 -19.05 2.67 -0.24
N LYS A 253 -19.92 2.98 0.73
CA LYS A 253 -21.34 2.60 0.71
C LYS A 253 -22.07 2.85 -0.62
N ARG A 254 -21.63 3.81 -1.45
CA ARG A 254 -22.32 4.21 -2.68
C ARG A 254 -21.60 3.79 -3.96
N ALA A 255 -20.29 3.60 -3.93
CA ALA A 255 -19.49 3.40 -5.13
C ALA A 255 -18.16 2.72 -4.79
N ALA A 256 -17.65 1.97 -5.76
CA ALA A 256 -16.29 1.47 -5.76
C ALA A 256 -15.51 1.94 -7.00
N THR A 257 -14.21 2.15 -6.82
CA THR A 257 -13.25 2.47 -7.88
C THR A 257 -11.99 1.60 -7.74
N MET A 258 -11.35 1.32 -8.87
CA MET A 258 -10.07 0.63 -8.98
C MET A 258 -9.21 1.37 -10.00
N GLN A 259 -8.07 1.90 -9.52
CA GLN A 259 -7.08 2.56 -10.37
C GLN A 259 -5.77 1.77 -10.35
N VAL A 260 -5.22 1.51 -11.53
CA VAL A 260 -3.90 0.88 -11.70
C VAL A 260 -3.02 1.81 -12.51
N ARG A 261 -1.83 2.14 -12.01
CA ARG A 261 -0.87 3.01 -12.70
C ARG A 261 0.49 2.35 -12.84
N LEU A 262 1.02 2.33 -14.05
CA LEU A 262 2.41 1.98 -14.34
C LEU A 262 3.30 3.19 -14.05
N LEU A 263 4.40 2.97 -13.33
CA LEU A 263 5.34 4.03 -12.93
C LEU A 263 4.62 5.20 -12.24
N SER A 264 3.55 4.95 -11.48
CA SER A 264 2.75 5.97 -10.77
C SER A 264 2.07 7.04 -11.66
N VAL A 265 2.32 7.05 -12.97
CA VAL A 265 1.89 8.10 -13.91
C VAL A 265 0.93 7.56 -14.95
N LEU A 266 1.27 6.44 -15.61
CA LEU A 266 0.54 5.97 -16.78
C LEU A 266 -0.66 5.11 -16.35
N PRO A 267 -1.92 5.52 -16.61
CA PRO A 267 -3.08 4.72 -16.24
C PRO A 267 -3.14 3.44 -17.08
N LEU A 268 -3.26 2.30 -16.40
CA LEU A 268 -3.50 0.99 -17.02
C LEU A 268 -4.94 0.52 -16.85
N VAL A 269 -5.54 0.82 -15.70
CA VAL A 269 -6.94 0.50 -15.39
C VAL A 269 -7.54 1.70 -14.65
N ASP A 270 -8.76 2.05 -15.03
CA ASP A 270 -9.63 2.98 -14.31
C ASP A 270 -11.05 2.41 -14.38
N ALA A 271 -11.42 1.66 -13.35
CA ALA A 271 -12.68 0.92 -13.29
C ALA A 271 -13.56 1.48 -12.18
N GLN A 272 -14.84 1.63 -12.49
CA GLN A 272 -15.87 2.09 -11.57
C GLN A 272 -17.24 1.60 -12.05
N GLY A 273 -18.26 1.72 -11.20
CA GLY A 273 -19.64 1.48 -11.58
C GLY A 273 -20.38 0.48 -10.67
N PRO A 274 -21.66 0.22 -10.97
CA PRO A 274 -22.52 -0.63 -10.14
C PRO A 274 -21.99 -2.05 -10.00
N GLU A 275 -21.47 -2.64 -11.08
CA GLU A 275 -20.92 -4.00 -11.11
C GLU A 275 -19.70 -4.12 -10.21
N LEU A 276 -18.75 -3.17 -10.31
CA LEU A 276 -17.59 -3.14 -9.42
C LEU A 276 -18.02 -2.92 -7.97
N THR A 277 -19.00 -2.05 -7.73
CA THR A 277 -19.51 -1.77 -6.37
C THR A 277 -20.14 -3.03 -5.77
N ARG A 278 -20.87 -3.82 -6.54
CA ARG A 278 -21.41 -5.12 -6.09
C ARG A 278 -20.28 -6.11 -5.79
N ALA A 279 -19.29 -6.24 -6.69
CA ALA A 279 -18.16 -7.15 -6.50
C ALA A 279 -17.29 -6.79 -5.27
N GLU A 280 -17.07 -5.49 -5.03
CA GLU A 280 -16.34 -5.01 -3.86
C GLU A 280 -17.20 -5.09 -2.58
N THR A 281 -18.53 -5.14 -2.67
CA THR A 281 -19.39 -5.46 -1.50
C THR A 281 -19.15 -6.90 -1.02
N VAL A 282 -18.96 -7.85 -1.94
CA VAL A 282 -18.54 -9.22 -1.60
C VAL A 282 -17.17 -9.23 -0.93
N THR A 283 -16.22 -8.48 -1.49
CA THR A 283 -14.86 -8.36 -0.94
C THR A 283 -14.88 -7.74 0.46
N LEU A 284 -15.69 -6.71 0.68
CA LEU A 284 -15.86 -6.11 2.00
C LEU A 284 -16.45 -7.11 3.00
N PHE A 285 -17.45 -7.91 2.61
CA PHE A 285 -18.02 -8.91 3.52
C PHE A 285 -16.99 -9.98 3.89
N ASN A 286 -16.21 -10.42 2.91
CA ASN A 286 -15.10 -11.31 3.14
C ASN A 286 -14.09 -10.72 4.14
N ASP A 287 -13.72 -9.45 3.98
CA ASP A 287 -12.81 -8.78 4.92
C ASP A 287 -13.38 -8.69 6.34
N LEU A 288 -14.68 -8.51 6.51
CA LEU A 288 -15.30 -8.56 7.85
C LEU A 288 -15.09 -9.94 8.48
N CYS A 289 -15.24 -11.01 7.71
CA CYS A 289 -15.00 -12.37 8.19
C CYS A 289 -13.52 -12.59 8.55
N LEU A 290 -12.60 -12.12 7.71
CA LEU A 290 -11.17 -12.36 7.86
C LEU A 290 -10.49 -11.48 8.92
N LEU A 291 -10.93 -10.23 9.06
CA LEU A 291 -10.18 -9.17 9.76
C LEU A 291 -10.95 -8.50 10.89
N ALA A 292 -12.28 -8.52 10.85
CA ALA A 292 -13.14 -7.85 11.82
C ALA A 292 -14.33 -8.75 12.26
N PRO A 293 -14.07 -9.98 12.76
CA PRO A 293 -15.14 -10.93 13.05
C PRO A 293 -16.18 -10.40 14.05
N SER A 294 -15.82 -9.46 14.94
CA SER A 294 -16.78 -8.81 15.85
C SER A 294 -17.97 -8.18 15.13
N GLU A 295 -17.80 -7.78 13.86
CA GLU A 295 -18.84 -7.10 13.08
C GLU A 295 -19.82 -8.07 12.41
N LEU A 296 -19.62 -9.38 12.53
CA LEU A 296 -20.59 -10.35 12.02
C LEU A 296 -21.90 -10.38 12.81
N VAL A 297 -21.95 -9.72 13.97
CA VAL A 297 -23.19 -9.51 14.76
C VAL A 297 -24.01 -8.32 14.27
N ASP A 298 -23.49 -7.53 13.32
CA ASP A 298 -24.16 -6.33 12.84
C ASP A 298 -25.49 -6.65 12.11
N PRO A 299 -26.58 -5.90 12.36
CA PRO A 299 -27.89 -6.18 11.76
C PRO A 299 -27.95 -6.00 10.24
N SER A 300 -26.93 -5.40 9.62
CA SER A 300 -26.77 -5.39 8.16
C SER A 300 -26.44 -6.76 7.57
N ILE A 301 -26.08 -7.74 8.41
CA ILE A 301 -25.82 -9.13 8.02
C ILE A 301 -26.93 -10.00 8.60
N ARG A 302 -27.70 -10.64 7.71
CA ARG A 302 -28.73 -11.62 8.09
C ARG A 302 -28.19 -13.01 7.88
N TRP A 303 -28.21 -13.81 8.94
CA TRP A 303 -27.68 -15.16 8.92
C TRP A 303 -28.77 -16.22 8.79
N GLU A 304 -28.42 -17.33 8.14
CA GLU A 304 -29.25 -18.50 7.96
C GLU A 304 -28.36 -19.74 8.09
N ALA A 305 -28.75 -20.71 8.93
CA ALA A 305 -28.02 -21.96 9.06
C ALA A 305 -28.20 -22.80 7.78
N ILE A 306 -27.12 -23.44 7.31
CA ILE A 306 -27.19 -24.45 6.24
C ILE A 306 -27.07 -25.84 6.87
N ASP A 307 -26.02 -26.04 7.66
CA ASP A 307 -25.75 -27.27 8.41
C ASP A 307 -24.87 -26.95 9.64
N GLU A 308 -24.28 -27.97 10.26
CA GLU A 308 -23.46 -27.81 11.47
C GLU A 308 -22.16 -27.03 11.23
N GLY A 309 -21.60 -27.07 10.02
CA GLY A 309 -20.35 -26.42 9.63
C GLY A 309 -20.53 -25.17 8.76
N GLN A 310 -21.73 -24.94 8.23
CA GLN A 310 -21.98 -23.87 7.26
C GLN A 310 -23.15 -22.95 7.62
N ALA A 311 -22.95 -21.66 7.36
CA ALA A 311 -23.99 -20.65 7.44
C ALA A 311 -23.94 -19.70 6.25
N ARG A 312 -25.12 -19.26 5.79
CA ARG A 312 -25.29 -18.26 4.76
C ARG A 312 -25.50 -16.89 5.38
N GLY A 313 -24.66 -15.94 5.03
CA GLY A 313 -24.83 -14.53 5.36
C GLY A 313 -25.36 -13.76 4.16
N ARG A 314 -26.40 -12.95 4.36
CA ARG A 314 -26.84 -11.91 3.42
C ARG A 314 -26.44 -10.55 3.97
N TYR A 315 -25.52 -9.88 3.28
CA TYR A 315 -24.96 -8.59 3.69
C TYR A 315 -25.50 -7.46 2.82
N THR A 316 -26.03 -6.41 3.45
CA THR A 316 -26.60 -5.25 2.75
C THR A 316 -25.82 -3.97 3.05
N VAL A 317 -25.26 -3.36 1.99
CA VAL A 317 -24.58 -2.06 2.05
C VAL A 317 -25.11 -1.15 0.95
N GLY A 318 -25.77 -0.07 1.35
CA GLY A 318 -26.35 0.87 0.41
C GLY A 318 -27.41 0.19 -0.45
N ALA A 319 -27.23 0.20 -1.77
CA ALA A 319 -28.12 -0.47 -2.73
C ALA A 319 -27.76 -1.95 -2.98
N ASN A 320 -26.61 -2.42 -2.49
CA ASN A 320 -26.13 -3.77 -2.76
C ASN A 320 -26.52 -4.71 -1.63
N THR A 321 -27.17 -5.82 -2.00
CA THR A 321 -27.31 -6.99 -1.13
C THR A 321 -26.63 -8.17 -1.83
N ILE A 322 -25.71 -8.82 -1.12
CA ILE A 322 -24.97 -9.98 -1.59
C ILE A 322 -25.14 -11.14 -0.61
N SER A 323 -24.89 -12.35 -1.07
CA SER A 323 -24.91 -13.58 -0.27
C SER A 323 -23.57 -14.29 -0.31
N ALA A 324 -23.16 -14.84 0.82
CA ALA A 324 -22.00 -15.73 0.91
C ALA A 324 -22.25 -16.85 1.90
N VAL A 325 -21.55 -17.97 1.71
CA VAL A 325 -21.54 -19.11 2.63
C VAL A 325 -20.19 -19.14 3.34
N LEU A 326 -20.22 -19.12 4.66
CA LEU A 326 -19.06 -19.38 5.51
C LEU A 326 -19.00 -20.87 5.82
N SER A 327 -17.80 -21.44 5.72
CA SER A 327 -17.49 -22.78 6.24
C SER A 327 -16.60 -22.65 7.46
N VAL A 328 -16.98 -23.26 8.57
CA VAL A 328 -16.29 -23.21 9.86
C VAL A 328 -16.13 -24.65 10.36
N ASP A 329 -14.93 -25.01 10.82
CA ASP A 329 -14.70 -26.34 11.40
C ASP A 329 -15.35 -26.51 12.80
N GLU A 330 -15.09 -27.67 13.41
CA GLU A 330 -15.60 -27.99 14.74
C GLU A 330 -14.92 -27.16 15.83
N GLU A 331 -13.63 -26.84 15.63
CA GLU A 331 -12.83 -26.00 16.53
C GLU A 331 -13.25 -24.53 16.48
N GLY A 332 -13.83 -24.08 15.37
CA GLY A 332 -14.24 -22.70 15.13
C GLY A 332 -13.28 -21.89 14.24
N ASN A 333 -12.36 -22.52 13.50
CA ASN A 333 -11.58 -21.84 12.47
C ASN A 333 -12.43 -21.61 11.21
N LEU A 334 -12.27 -20.46 10.58
CA LEU A 334 -12.89 -20.16 9.30
C LEU A 334 -12.11 -20.88 8.19
N LEU A 335 -12.77 -21.75 7.42
CA LEU A 335 -12.14 -22.54 6.37
C LEU A 335 -12.25 -21.89 5.00
N ASP A 336 -13.41 -21.33 4.69
CA ASP A 336 -13.68 -20.71 3.39
C ASP A 336 -14.86 -19.73 3.49
N PHE A 337 -14.89 -18.79 2.55
CA PHE A 337 -16.01 -17.91 2.24
C PHE A 337 -16.30 -18.09 0.75
N VAL A 338 -17.54 -18.46 0.40
CA VAL A 338 -17.94 -18.70 -0.99
C VAL A 338 -19.08 -17.78 -1.37
N SER A 339 -18.98 -17.09 -2.51
CA SER A 339 -20.06 -16.25 -3.03
C SER A 339 -20.20 -16.40 -4.54
N ASP A 340 -21.44 -16.44 -5.00
CA ASP A 340 -21.80 -16.41 -6.42
C ASP A 340 -22.06 -14.97 -6.91
N ASP A 341 -21.96 -13.96 -6.04
CA ASP A 341 -22.30 -12.56 -6.34
C ASP A 341 -21.09 -11.71 -6.74
N ARG A 342 -19.88 -12.28 -6.74
CA ARG A 342 -18.68 -11.55 -7.15
C ARG A 342 -18.56 -11.52 -8.66
N LEU A 343 -18.13 -10.38 -9.19
CA LEU A 343 -17.85 -10.22 -10.60
C LEU A 343 -16.35 -10.08 -10.84
N ALA A 344 -15.83 -10.82 -11.81
CA ALA A 344 -14.47 -10.70 -12.31
C ALA A 344 -14.44 -9.75 -13.51
N LEU A 345 -13.35 -9.02 -13.68
CA LEU A 345 -13.11 -8.29 -14.93
C LEU A 345 -12.97 -9.31 -16.07
N SER A 346 -13.70 -9.10 -17.16
CA SER A 346 -13.62 -9.98 -18.33
C SER A 346 -12.21 -9.98 -18.94
N SER A 347 -11.82 -11.07 -19.59
CA SER A 347 -10.51 -11.21 -20.26
C SER A 347 -10.27 -10.16 -21.34
N ASN A 348 -11.34 -9.63 -21.96
CA ASN A 348 -11.26 -8.53 -22.93
C ASN A 348 -11.23 -7.13 -22.28
N GLY A 349 -11.30 -7.03 -20.95
CA GLY A 349 -11.25 -5.78 -20.18
C GLY A 349 -12.43 -4.83 -20.37
N LYS A 350 -13.50 -5.28 -21.06
CA LYS A 350 -14.64 -4.42 -21.46
C LYS A 350 -15.90 -4.64 -20.63
N GLY A 351 -15.87 -5.50 -19.62
CA GLY A 351 -17.03 -5.77 -18.79
C GLY A 351 -16.70 -6.64 -17.58
N PHE A 352 -17.77 -7.04 -16.89
CA PHE A 352 -17.70 -7.86 -15.69
C PHE A 352 -18.47 -9.16 -15.92
N VAL A 353 -17.90 -10.28 -15.47
CA VAL A 353 -18.53 -11.60 -15.54
C VAL A 353 -18.77 -12.06 -14.11
N GLN A 354 -20.04 -12.28 -13.77
CA GLN A 354 -20.40 -12.91 -12.51
C GLN A 354 -19.96 -14.37 -12.54
N GLN A 355 -19.20 -14.79 -11.53
CA GLN A 355 -18.75 -16.16 -11.39
C GLN A 355 -18.49 -16.48 -9.93
N ARG A 356 -18.61 -17.76 -9.59
CA ARG A 356 -18.33 -18.23 -8.24
C ARG A 356 -16.92 -17.85 -7.82
N TRP A 357 -16.83 -17.29 -6.63
CA TRP A 357 -15.60 -16.86 -5.99
C TRP A 357 -15.48 -17.48 -4.60
N SER A 358 -14.26 -17.86 -4.21
CA SER A 358 -13.99 -18.28 -2.83
C SER A 358 -12.65 -17.81 -2.29
N THR A 359 -12.45 -17.95 -0.97
CA THR A 359 -11.20 -17.59 -0.29
C THR A 359 -10.81 -18.62 0.78
N PRO A 360 -10.25 -19.77 0.36
CA PRO A 360 -9.86 -20.79 1.31
C PRO A 360 -8.73 -20.26 2.20
N ILE A 361 -8.88 -20.45 3.50
CA ILE A 361 -7.88 -20.06 4.51
C ILE A 361 -7.07 -21.28 4.87
N ARG A 362 -5.74 -21.17 4.72
CA ARG A 362 -4.80 -22.28 4.95
C ARG A 362 -4.31 -22.31 6.40
N GLU A 363 -4.07 -21.13 6.95
CA GLU A 363 -3.45 -20.98 8.26
C GLU A 363 -4.08 -19.83 9.02
N HIS A 364 -4.11 -19.97 10.34
CA HIS A 364 -4.57 -18.95 11.27
C HIS A 364 -3.47 -18.65 12.27
N GLN A 365 -3.39 -17.38 12.68
CA GLN A 365 -2.46 -16.95 13.71
C GLN A 365 -3.14 -16.03 14.71
N VAL A 366 -2.55 -15.93 15.90
CA VAL A 366 -2.99 -14.96 16.91
C VAL A 366 -2.20 -13.67 16.72
N ILE A 367 -2.88 -12.58 16.37
CA ILE A 367 -2.28 -11.23 16.29
C ILE A 367 -2.88 -10.40 17.42
N GLY A 368 -2.03 -10.03 18.38
CA GLY A 368 -2.49 -9.39 19.61
C GLY A 368 -3.40 -10.34 20.41
N SER A 369 -4.70 -10.03 20.45
CA SER A 369 -5.70 -10.84 21.15
C SER A 369 -6.76 -11.46 20.25
N ILE A 370 -6.61 -11.35 18.93
CA ILE A 370 -7.58 -11.86 17.96
C ILE A 370 -6.90 -12.98 17.19
N ARG A 371 -7.61 -14.09 16.99
CA ARG A 371 -7.21 -15.14 16.07
C ARG A 371 -7.75 -14.79 14.69
N ALA A 372 -6.85 -14.49 13.76
CA ALA A 372 -7.15 -14.07 12.40
C ALA A 372 -6.52 -15.04 11.39
N MET A 373 -6.90 -14.90 10.13
CA MET A 373 -6.21 -15.61 9.04
C MET A 373 -4.72 -15.21 8.99
N HIS A 374 -3.85 -16.15 8.61
CA HIS A 374 -2.43 -15.89 8.34
C HIS A 374 -2.09 -16.07 6.86
N HIS A 375 -2.48 -17.21 6.27
CA HIS A 375 -2.36 -17.50 4.85
C HIS A 375 -3.73 -17.80 4.25
N GLY A 376 -4.02 -17.17 3.12
CA GLY A 376 -5.28 -17.37 2.39
C GLY A 376 -5.09 -17.20 0.88
N GLU A 377 -6.09 -17.64 0.14
CA GLU A 377 -6.09 -17.59 -1.32
C GLU A 377 -7.37 -16.91 -1.82
N GLY A 378 -7.38 -16.44 -3.06
CA GLY A 378 -8.58 -16.02 -3.76
C GLY A 378 -8.75 -16.86 -5.02
N TRP A 379 -9.91 -17.47 -5.18
CA TRP A 379 -10.19 -18.43 -6.26
C TRP A 379 -11.33 -17.97 -7.15
N TRP A 380 -11.11 -18.16 -8.45
CA TRP A 380 -12.19 -18.13 -9.43
C TRP A 380 -12.57 -19.54 -9.81
N HIS A 381 -13.87 -19.78 -10.03
CA HIS A 381 -14.43 -21.08 -10.40
C HIS A 381 -15.18 -20.99 -11.74
N PRO A 382 -14.51 -20.67 -12.85
CA PRO A 382 -15.13 -20.69 -14.18
C PRO A 382 -15.39 -22.15 -14.62
N SER A 383 -16.23 -22.32 -15.65
CA SER A 383 -16.58 -23.65 -16.18
C SER A 383 -15.40 -24.47 -16.67
N GLU A 384 -14.32 -23.81 -17.08
CA GLU A 384 -13.10 -24.39 -17.64
C GLU A 384 -12.18 -24.98 -16.57
N GLY A 385 -12.37 -24.59 -15.31
CA GLY A 385 -11.59 -25.10 -14.17
C GLY A 385 -11.24 -24.01 -13.16
N ALA A 386 -11.38 -24.34 -11.88
CA ALA A 386 -11.06 -23.43 -10.80
C ALA A 386 -9.55 -23.13 -10.70
N TYR A 387 -9.18 -21.90 -10.36
CA TYR A 387 -7.80 -21.51 -10.16
C TYR A 387 -7.65 -20.42 -9.09
N ALA A 388 -6.57 -20.53 -8.31
CA ALA A 388 -6.11 -19.44 -7.45
C ALA A 388 -5.60 -18.29 -8.34
N TYR A 389 -6.16 -17.10 -8.17
CA TYR A 389 -5.66 -15.88 -8.81
C TYR A 389 -4.93 -14.97 -7.81
N LEU A 390 -5.09 -15.22 -6.51
CA LEU A 390 -4.52 -14.46 -5.41
C LEU A 390 -4.01 -15.42 -4.34
N GLU A 391 -2.82 -15.17 -3.83
CA GLU A 391 -2.29 -15.80 -2.61
C GLU A 391 -1.75 -14.69 -1.71
N ILE A 392 -2.13 -14.72 -0.42
CA ILE A 392 -1.83 -13.66 0.53
C ILE A 392 -1.38 -14.19 1.88
N GLU A 393 -0.47 -13.43 2.49
CA GLU A 393 0.04 -13.53 3.84
C GLU A 393 -0.34 -12.24 4.59
N LEU A 394 -1.02 -12.39 5.73
CA LEU A 394 -1.27 -11.28 6.66
C LEU A 394 -0.02 -11.06 7.53
N VAL A 395 0.67 -9.96 7.28
CA VAL A 395 1.95 -9.61 7.94
C VAL A 395 1.73 -8.84 9.24
N ASP A 396 0.80 -7.88 9.25
CA ASP A 396 0.46 -7.06 10.42
C ASP A 396 -1.03 -6.76 10.42
N LEU A 397 -1.63 -6.75 11.61
CA LEU A 397 -3.04 -6.41 11.81
C LEU A 397 -3.17 -5.53 13.05
N LYS A 398 -3.75 -4.35 12.85
CA LYS A 398 -4.17 -3.44 13.91
C LYS A 398 -5.65 -3.16 13.77
N VAL A 399 -6.34 -3.06 14.90
CA VAL A 399 -7.76 -2.71 14.95
C VAL A 399 -7.92 -1.48 15.82
N ASN A 400 -9.02 -0.74 15.63
CA ASN A 400 -9.40 0.37 16.50
C ASN A 400 -8.32 1.46 16.58
N LEU A 401 -7.79 1.84 15.42
CA LEU A 401 -6.86 2.97 15.30
C LEU A 401 -7.60 4.29 15.53
N THR A 402 -6.92 5.23 16.18
CA THR A 402 -7.36 6.62 16.33
C THR A 402 -6.44 7.56 15.57
N SER A 403 -6.90 8.77 15.30
CA SER A 403 -5.99 9.87 14.99
C SER A 403 -5.04 9.99 16.19
N SER A 404 -3.74 9.77 15.98
CA SER A 404 -2.79 10.11 17.04
C SER A 404 -2.87 11.63 17.22
N PRO A 405 -2.96 12.18 18.46
CA PRO A 405 -2.79 13.61 18.64
C PRO A 405 -1.42 13.97 18.07
N GLY A 406 -1.41 14.79 17.03
CA GLY A 406 -0.21 15.12 16.28
C GLY A 406 0.90 15.59 17.23
N HIS A 407 2.11 15.06 17.01
CA HIS A 407 3.33 15.71 17.44
C HIS A 407 3.82 16.66 16.35
#